data_AF-A0A923ZBW3-F1
#
_entry.id   AF-A0A923ZBW3-F1
#
_cell.length_a   1.000
_cell.length_b   1.000
_cell.length_c   1.000
_cell.angle_alpha   90.00
_cell.angle_beta   90.00
_cell.angle_gamma   90.00
#
_symmetry.space_group_name_H-M   'P 1'
#
loop_
_entity.id
_entity.type
_entity.pdbx_description
1 polymer ?
#
loop_
_entity_poly.entity_id
_entity_poly.type
_entity_poly.pdbx_seq_one_letter_code
_entity_poly.pdbx_strand_id
1 'polypeptide(L)'
;MNKGPLSISAIAFALVTTLLASAGAHAGRSCEERKATPQTIEKGLTLAAQTLAALDASGNKVVFLARAGQDLTKYGVRYSHLGLAYRQGDGKGGHVWRVLHKLNQCGASTSAIYRQGLGEFFLDDLWRYEAAYVVPARDVQEQLLALIQNDELSLRMNHRPYSVVSYAWST
;
A
#
# COMPACT_ATOMS: atom_id res chain seq x y z
N MET A 1 -2.39 -17.44 58.23
CA MET A 1 -2.66 -16.18 57.48
C MET A 1 -3.89 -16.44 56.61
N ASN A 2 -5.03 -15.86 57.00
CA ASN A 2 -6.36 -16.14 56.47
C ASN A 2 -6.59 -15.29 55.20
N LYS A 3 -6.73 -15.90 54.02
CA LYS A 3 -7.13 -15.17 52.80
C LYS A 3 -8.65 -15.11 52.77
N GLY A 4 -9.23 -14.00 53.23
CA GLY A 4 -10.67 -13.75 53.14
C GLY A 4 -11.14 -13.69 51.68
N PRO A 5 -12.42 -14.00 51.39
CA PRO A 5 -12.94 -14.02 50.03
C PRO A 5 -12.87 -12.61 49.41
N LEU A 6 -12.35 -12.51 48.18
CA LEU A 6 -12.37 -11.24 47.45
C LEU A 6 -13.83 -10.80 47.26
N SER A 7 -14.15 -9.59 47.72
CA SER A 7 -15.47 -8.98 47.52
C SER A 7 -15.79 -8.85 46.02
N ILE A 8 -17.03 -9.18 45.65
CA ILE A 8 -17.54 -9.08 44.26
C ILE A 8 -17.32 -7.67 43.69
N SER A 9 -17.37 -6.63 44.52
CA SER A 9 -17.06 -5.25 44.13
C SER A 9 -15.60 -5.03 43.71
N ALA A 10 -14.65 -5.74 44.35
CA ALA A 10 -13.24 -5.68 43.97
C ALA A 10 -12.98 -6.37 42.63
N ILE A 11 -13.72 -7.44 42.34
CA ILE A 11 -13.67 -8.15 41.05
C ILE A 11 -14.27 -7.28 39.95
N ALA A 12 -15.41 -6.64 40.20
CA ALA A 12 -16.05 -5.75 39.24
C ALA A 12 -15.19 -4.51 38.91
N PHE A 13 -14.53 -3.92 39.91
CA PHE A 13 -13.64 -2.78 39.71
C PHE A 13 -12.36 -3.16 38.93
N ALA A 14 -11.81 -4.35 39.18
CA ALA A 14 -10.67 -4.90 38.44
C ALA A 14 -11.01 -5.19 36.97
N LEU A 15 -12.25 -5.63 36.70
CA LEU A 15 -12.72 -5.90 35.33
C LEU A 15 -12.93 -4.60 34.53
N VAL A 16 -13.52 -3.58 35.14
CA VAL A 16 -13.73 -2.27 34.49
C VAL A 16 -12.40 -1.59 34.18
N THR A 17 -11.41 -1.68 35.07
CA THR A 17 -10.08 -1.10 34.85
C THR A 17 -9.28 -1.84 33.77
N THR A 18 -9.46 -3.15 33.60
CA THR A 18 -8.82 -3.90 32.50
C THR A 18 -9.47 -3.63 31.14
N LEU A 19 -10.78 -3.41 31.07
CA LEU A 19 -11.46 -2.98 29.83
C LEU A 19 -11.11 -1.55 29.41
N LEU A 20 -10.81 -0.65 30.35
CA LEU A 20 -10.37 0.73 30.05
C LEU A 20 -8.87 0.81 29.67
N ALA A 21 -8.09 -0.23 29.96
CA ALA A 21 -6.65 -0.29 29.70
C ALA A 21 -6.27 -0.97 28.37
N SER A 22 -7.24 -1.32 27.52
CA SER A 22 -6.97 -1.72 26.14
C SER A 22 -6.49 -0.51 25.32
N ALA A 23 -5.25 -0.09 25.59
CA ALA A 23 -4.53 0.84 24.75
C ALA A 23 -4.51 0.27 23.33
N GLY A 24 -4.91 1.08 22.35
CA GLY A 24 -4.83 0.69 20.95
C GLY A 24 -3.42 0.20 20.64
N ALA A 25 -3.31 -1.03 20.15
CA ALA A 25 -2.04 -1.56 19.70
C ALA A 25 -1.58 -0.74 18.47
N HIS A 26 -0.69 0.22 18.69
CA HIS A 26 0.02 0.90 17.61
C HIS A 26 1.07 -0.05 17.04
N ALA A 27 0.63 -0.92 16.16
CA ALA A 27 1.51 -1.85 15.52
C ALA A 27 2.10 -1.24 14.24
N GLY A 28 3.43 -1.18 14.18
CA GLY A 28 4.19 -0.60 13.08
C GLY A 28 5.15 0.47 13.57
N ARG A 29 6.36 0.52 13.00
CA ARG A 29 7.36 1.57 13.28
C ARG A 29 6.77 2.95 12.96
N SER A 30 7.39 4.02 13.47
CA SER A 30 7.05 5.39 13.09
C SER A 30 7.02 5.49 11.56
N CYS A 31 5.86 5.80 11.00
CA CYS A 31 5.74 6.27 9.63
C CYS A 31 6.14 7.74 9.67
N GLU A 32 7.45 7.99 9.60
CA GLU A 32 7.99 9.34 9.53
C GLU A 32 7.92 9.80 8.08
N GLU A 33 7.06 10.79 7.82
CA GLU A 33 7.10 11.51 6.56
C GLU A 33 8.44 12.23 6.44
N ARG A 34 9.31 11.74 5.56
CA ARG A 34 10.55 12.42 5.22
C ARG A 34 10.27 13.42 4.11
N LYS A 35 10.75 14.65 4.30
CA LYS A 35 10.73 15.63 3.21
C LYS A 35 11.65 15.16 2.10
N ALA A 36 11.11 15.07 0.89
CA ALA A 36 11.87 14.76 -0.30
C ALA A 36 12.97 15.81 -0.52
N THR A 37 14.19 15.36 -0.81
CA THR A 37 15.28 16.21 -1.25
C THR A 37 15.35 16.24 -2.79
N PRO A 38 16.02 17.23 -3.40
CA PRO A 38 16.23 17.23 -4.85
C PRO A 38 16.84 15.91 -5.36
N GLN A 39 17.79 15.35 -4.63
CA GLN A 39 18.46 14.09 -4.99
C GLN A 39 17.51 12.90 -4.93
N THR A 40 16.62 12.83 -3.93
CA THR A 40 15.65 11.73 -3.84
C THR A 40 14.57 11.84 -4.92
N ILE A 41 14.19 13.08 -5.27
CA ILE A 41 13.26 13.36 -6.37
C ILE A 41 13.87 12.94 -7.70
N GLU A 42 15.11 13.34 -7.97
CA GLU A 42 15.83 12.98 -9.19
C GLU A 42 15.88 11.47 -9.38
N LYS A 43 16.36 10.73 -8.38
CA LYS A 43 16.44 9.26 -8.44
C LYS A 43 15.06 8.61 -8.64
N GLY A 44 14.03 9.12 -7.99
CA GLY A 44 12.65 8.63 -8.14
C GLY A 44 12.12 8.84 -9.56
N LEU A 45 12.35 10.03 -10.13
CA LEU A 45 11.96 10.35 -11.50
C LEU A 45 12.80 9.60 -12.55
N THR A 46 14.09 9.36 -12.29
CA THR A 46 14.94 8.50 -13.13
C THR A 46 14.37 7.08 -13.18
N LEU A 47 14.01 6.51 -12.02
CA LEU A 47 13.39 5.19 -11.97
C LEU A 47 12.03 5.16 -12.68
N ALA A 48 11.22 6.21 -12.53
CA ALA A 48 9.95 6.35 -13.23
C ALA A 48 10.14 6.37 -14.75
N ALA A 49 11.12 7.13 -15.25
CA ALA A 49 11.43 7.22 -16.68
C ALA A 49 11.96 5.89 -17.25
N GLN A 50 12.84 5.20 -16.52
CA GLN A 50 13.33 3.88 -16.90
C GLN A 50 12.19 2.84 -16.93
N THR A 51 11.31 2.89 -15.94
CA THR A 51 10.11 2.02 -15.88
C THR A 51 9.18 2.32 -17.04
N LEU A 52 8.91 3.59 -17.34
CA LEU A 52 8.09 3.99 -18.49
C LEU A 52 8.64 3.40 -19.79
N ALA A 53 9.93 3.59 -20.06
CA ALA A 53 10.59 3.07 -21.25
C ALA A 53 10.48 1.54 -21.35
N ALA A 54 10.67 0.83 -20.24
CA ALA A 54 10.54 -0.63 -20.19
C ALA A 54 9.10 -1.10 -20.44
N LEU A 55 8.11 -0.40 -19.88
CA LEU A 55 6.69 -0.72 -20.07
C LEU A 55 6.24 -0.44 -21.51
N ASP A 56 6.66 0.69 -22.09
CA ASP A 56 6.36 1.04 -23.48
C ASP A 56 6.98 0.03 -24.47
N ALA A 57 8.22 -0.39 -24.23
CA ALA A 57 8.88 -1.41 -25.05
C ALA A 57 8.23 -2.80 -24.94
N SER A 58 7.50 -3.06 -23.84
CA SER A 58 6.92 -4.39 -23.58
C SER A 58 5.68 -4.72 -24.44
N GLY A 59 4.99 -3.69 -24.95
CA GLY A 59 3.72 -3.85 -25.68
C GLY A 59 2.55 -4.36 -24.82
N ASN A 60 2.71 -4.46 -23.49
CA ASN A 60 1.65 -4.90 -22.58
C ASN A 60 0.65 -3.79 -22.29
N LYS A 61 -0.56 -4.18 -21.87
CA LYS A 61 -1.63 -3.25 -21.48
C LYS A 61 -1.70 -3.08 -19.96
N VAL A 62 -1.41 -4.14 -19.20
CA VAL A 62 -1.46 -4.17 -17.74
C VAL A 62 -0.33 -5.04 -17.20
N VAL A 63 0.34 -4.59 -16.13
CA VAL A 63 1.33 -5.38 -15.39
C VAL A 63 1.13 -5.23 -13.88
N PHE A 64 1.59 -6.22 -13.12
CA PHE A 64 1.83 -6.04 -11.69
C PHE A 64 3.16 -5.32 -11.52
N LEU A 65 3.14 -4.09 -11.01
CA LEU A 65 4.33 -3.27 -10.78
C LEU A 65 4.66 -3.23 -9.29
N ALA A 66 5.91 -3.45 -8.95
CA ALA A 66 6.40 -3.47 -7.58
C ALA A 66 7.56 -2.47 -7.38
N ARG A 67 7.69 -1.94 -6.17
CA ARG A 67 8.77 -1.04 -5.73
C ARG A 67 9.33 -1.44 -4.37
N ALA A 68 10.60 -1.14 -4.14
CA ALA A 68 11.28 -1.36 -2.86
C ALA A 68 11.23 -0.10 -1.97
N GLY A 69 10.06 0.17 -1.39
CA GLY A 69 9.83 1.34 -0.53
C GLY A 69 10.38 1.19 0.88
N GLN A 70 10.28 0.01 1.48
CA GLN A 70 10.72 -0.27 2.85
C GLN A 70 11.72 -1.43 2.90
N ASP A 71 12.60 -1.41 3.90
CA ASP A 71 13.46 -2.56 4.18
C ASP A 71 12.69 -3.68 4.88
N LEU A 72 12.28 -4.67 4.09
CA LEU A 72 11.63 -5.89 4.56
C LEU A 72 12.56 -7.10 4.49
N THR A 73 13.89 -6.90 4.40
CA THR A 73 14.88 -7.98 4.26
C THR A 73 14.78 -9.00 5.41
N LYS A 74 14.47 -8.55 6.63
CA LYS A 74 14.26 -9.45 7.79
C LYS A 74 13.11 -10.46 7.59
N TYR A 75 12.21 -10.21 6.65
CA TYR A 75 11.08 -11.08 6.30
C TYR A 75 11.30 -11.82 4.98
N GLY A 76 12.46 -11.71 4.35
CA GLY A 76 12.73 -12.29 3.02
C GLY A 76 11.95 -11.63 1.88
N VAL A 77 11.39 -10.43 2.10
CA VAL A 77 10.60 -9.70 1.10
C VAL A 77 11.45 -8.58 0.50
N ARG A 78 11.58 -8.57 -0.84
CA ARG A 78 12.39 -7.57 -1.56
C ARG A 78 11.62 -6.30 -1.91
N TYR A 79 10.37 -6.45 -2.37
CA TYR A 79 9.51 -5.34 -2.77
C TYR A 79 8.42 -5.16 -1.74
N SER A 80 8.30 -3.95 -1.20
CA SER A 80 7.39 -3.66 -0.10
C SER A 80 6.01 -3.19 -0.55
N HIS A 81 5.88 -2.81 -1.82
CA HIS A 81 4.65 -2.22 -2.34
C HIS A 81 4.38 -2.65 -3.78
N LEU A 82 3.11 -2.81 -4.10
CA LEU A 82 2.63 -3.31 -5.38
C LEU A 82 1.42 -2.51 -5.87
N GLY A 83 1.33 -2.35 -7.19
CA GLY A 83 0.19 -1.78 -7.89
C GLY A 83 -0.05 -2.46 -9.23
N LEU A 84 -1.19 -2.19 -9.83
CA LEU A 84 -1.49 -2.54 -11.22
C LEU A 84 -1.14 -1.35 -12.11
N ALA A 85 -0.05 -1.44 -12.86
CA ALA A 85 0.29 -0.44 -13.86
C ALA A 85 -0.45 -0.75 -15.15
N TYR A 86 -1.15 0.23 -15.72
CA TYR A 86 -1.95 0.06 -16.91
C TYR A 86 -1.81 1.22 -17.88
N ARG A 87 -1.82 0.89 -19.17
CA ARG A 87 -1.79 1.83 -20.28
C ARG A 87 -3.20 2.32 -20.57
N GLN A 88 -3.36 3.63 -20.71
CA GLN A 88 -4.60 4.25 -21.16
C GLN A 88 -4.32 5.35 -22.19
N GLY A 89 -5.29 5.62 -23.06
CA GLY A 89 -5.18 6.74 -24.01
C GLY A 89 -5.09 8.08 -23.28
N ASP A 90 -4.34 9.03 -23.86
CA ASP A 90 -4.18 10.38 -23.31
C ASP A 90 -5.18 11.40 -23.89
N GLY A 91 -6.08 10.95 -24.79
CA GLY A 91 -7.05 11.79 -25.50
C GLY A 91 -6.45 12.63 -26.64
N LYS A 92 -5.15 12.50 -26.93
CA LYS A 92 -4.40 13.26 -27.95
C LYS A 92 -3.71 12.37 -28.98
N GLY A 93 -4.09 11.09 -29.02
CA GLY A 93 -3.48 10.09 -29.92
C GLY A 93 -2.26 9.38 -29.34
N GLY A 94 -1.88 9.69 -28.10
CA GLY A 94 -0.83 9.00 -27.35
C GLY A 94 -1.40 8.13 -26.23
N HIS A 95 -0.55 7.79 -25.27
CA HIS A 95 -0.92 7.03 -24.09
C HIS A 95 -0.13 7.46 -22.87
N VAL A 96 -0.69 7.16 -21.70
CA VAL A 96 -0.01 7.30 -20.41
C VAL A 96 -0.12 6.00 -19.64
N TRP A 97 0.82 5.79 -18.73
CA TRP A 97 0.75 4.75 -17.73
C TRP A 97 0.20 5.31 -16.42
N ARG A 98 -0.77 4.61 -15.85
CA ARG A 98 -1.32 4.86 -14.52
C ARG A 98 -1.07 3.65 -13.64
N VAL A 99 -0.96 3.85 -12.34
CA VAL A 99 -0.82 2.79 -11.35
C VAL A 99 -2.02 2.84 -10.42
N LEU A 100 -2.83 1.77 -10.44
CA LEU A 100 -3.88 1.54 -9.46
C LEU A 100 -3.28 0.82 -8.26
N HIS A 101 -3.33 1.44 -7.08
CA HIS A 101 -2.76 0.86 -5.87
C HIS A 101 -3.43 1.36 -4.60
N LYS A 102 -3.34 0.58 -3.53
CA LYS A 102 -3.89 0.91 -2.22
C LYS A 102 -2.81 1.56 -1.37
N LEU A 103 -3.08 2.75 -0.84
CA LEU A 103 -2.17 3.42 0.10
C LEU A 103 -2.89 3.70 1.42
N ASN A 104 -2.12 3.73 2.49
CA ASN A 104 -2.47 4.33 3.76
C ASN A 104 -1.46 5.45 4.03
N GLN A 105 -1.94 6.63 4.43
CA GLN A 105 -1.05 7.73 4.80
C GLN A 105 -0.38 7.43 6.14
N CYS A 106 0.81 8.02 6.36
CA CYS A 106 1.49 7.92 7.64
C CYS A 106 0.59 8.42 8.77
N GLY A 107 0.49 7.62 9.85
CA GLY A 107 -0.36 7.94 10.99
C GLY A 107 -1.86 7.78 10.76
N ALA A 108 -2.31 7.37 9.56
CA ALA A 108 -3.72 7.16 9.27
C ALA A 108 -4.16 5.71 9.52
N SER A 109 -5.32 5.54 10.15
CA SER A 109 -6.04 4.26 10.27
C SER A 109 -6.95 3.96 9.07
N THR A 110 -6.76 4.71 7.99
CA THR A 110 -7.57 4.58 6.78
C THR A 110 -6.69 4.44 5.55
N SER A 111 -7.26 3.79 4.55
CA SER A 111 -6.64 3.56 3.25
C SER A 111 -7.61 3.91 2.13
N ALA A 112 -7.05 4.21 0.97
CA ALA A 112 -7.79 4.46 -0.25
C ALA A 112 -7.07 3.83 -1.44
N ILE A 113 -7.83 3.62 -2.52
CA ILE A 113 -7.28 3.25 -3.82
C ILE A 113 -6.98 4.53 -4.59
N TYR A 114 -5.77 4.62 -5.14
CA TYR A 114 -5.29 5.75 -5.91
C TYR A 114 -5.01 5.32 -7.35
N ARG A 115 -5.21 6.25 -8.28
CA ARG A 115 -4.74 6.17 -9.67
C ARG A 115 -3.69 7.24 -9.89
N GLN A 116 -2.44 6.84 -9.90
CA GLN A 116 -1.30 7.77 -9.94
C GLN A 116 -0.44 7.54 -11.17
N GLY A 117 0.33 8.54 -11.59
CA GLY A 117 1.38 8.32 -12.59
C GLY A 117 2.56 7.54 -12.00
N LEU A 118 3.50 7.15 -12.86
CA LEU A 118 4.73 6.48 -12.44
C LEU A 118 5.60 7.39 -11.54
N GLY A 119 5.60 8.70 -11.79
CA GLY A 119 6.31 9.66 -10.95
C GLY A 119 5.82 9.60 -9.51
N GLU A 120 4.52 9.77 -9.30
CA GLU A 120 3.90 9.69 -7.98
C GLU A 120 4.10 8.30 -7.34
N PHE A 121 4.09 7.24 -8.14
CA PHE A 121 4.38 5.88 -7.66
C PHE A 121 5.84 5.68 -7.21
N PHE A 122 6.81 6.47 -7.63
CA PHE A 122 8.21 6.33 -7.18
C PHE A 122 8.68 7.46 -6.26
N LEU A 123 7.90 8.53 -6.11
CA LEU A 123 8.17 9.66 -5.20
C LEU A 123 7.57 9.45 -3.80
N ASP A 124 7.87 8.30 -3.19
CA ASP A 124 7.34 7.90 -1.88
C ASP A 124 8.45 7.30 -0.99
N ASP A 125 9.53 8.06 -0.81
CA ASP A 125 10.70 7.76 0.05
C ASP A 125 11.22 6.30 -0.05
N LEU A 126 11.75 5.93 -1.22
CA LEU A 126 12.17 4.55 -1.46
C LEU A 126 13.43 4.15 -0.68
N TRP A 127 13.36 3.01 0.02
CA TRP A 127 14.53 2.32 0.58
C TRP A 127 15.57 1.96 -0.50
N ARG A 128 15.10 1.47 -1.66
CA ARG A 128 15.93 1.20 -2.83
C ARG A 128 15.22 1.69 -4.09
N TYR A 129 15.98 2.32 -4.97
CA TYR A 129 15.51 2.76 -6.28
C TYR A 129 15.47 1.59 -7.26
N GLU A 130 14.61 0.61 -6.95
CA GLU A 130 14.42 -0.61 -7.71
C GLU A 130 12.93 -0.82 -7.99
N ALA A 131 12.63 -1.22 -9.22
CA ALA A 131 11.31 -1.64 -9.65
C ALA A 131 11.38 -3.05 -10.25
N ALA A 132 10.28 -3.78 -10.18
CA ALA A 132 10.07 -5.01 -10.94
C ALA A 132 8.64 -5.06 -11.44
N TYR A 133 8.41 -5.79 -12.52
CA TYR A 133 7.05 -6.08 -12.95
C TYR A 133 6.89 -7.52 -13.41
N VAL A 134 5.67 -8.04 -13.26
CA VAL A 134 5.24 -9.33 -13.80
C VAL A 134 4.11 -9.09 -14.78
N VAL A 135 4.18 -9.77 -15.91
CA VAL A 135 3.22 -9.66 -17.00
C VAL A 135 2.19 -10.78 -16.87
N PRO A 136 0.90 -10.48 -16.66
CA PRO A 136 -0.17 -11.47 -16.73
C PRO A 136 -0.34 -11.99 -18.17
N ALA A 137 -0.97 -13.16 -18.31
CA ALA A 137 -1.43 -13.65 -19.61
C ALA A 137 -2.35 -12.61 -20.31
N ARG A 138 -2.39 -12.63 -21.64
CA ARG A 138 -3.05 -11.57 -22.43
C ARG A 138 -4.54 -11.43 -22.12
N ASP A 139 -5.24 -12.54 -21.98
CA ASP A 139 -6.65 -12.58 -21.58
C ASP A 139 -6.88 -11.97 -20.18
N VAL A 140 -5.98 -12.25 -19.23
CA VAL A 140 -6.00 -11.65 -17.90
C VAL A 140 -5.74 -10.15 -17.97
N GLN A 141 -4.83 -9.68 -18.82
CA GLN A 141 -4.60 -8.24 -19.00
C GLN A 141 -5.87 -7.53 -19.50
N GLU A 142 -6.64 -8.13 -20.39
CA GLU A 142 -7.88 -7.54 -20.94
C GLU A 142 -8.98 -7.47 -19.88
N GLN A 143 -9.16 -8.53 -19.10
CA GLN A 143 -10.12 -8.54 -17.99
C GLN A 143 -9.73 -7.54 -16.90
N LEU A 144 -8.44 -7.49 -16.53
CA LEU A 144 -7.94 -6.53 -15.57
C LEU A 144 -8.12 -5.10 -16.08
N LEU A 145 -7.82 -4.82 -17.35
CA LEU A 145 -7.99 -3.48 -17.92
C LEU A 145 -9.44 -3.01 -17.85
N ALA A 146 -10.39 -3.88 -18.20
CA ALA A 146 -11.82 -3.57 -18.10
C ALA A 146 -12.25 -3.30 -16.64
N LEU A 147 -11.77 -4.13 -15.69
CA LEU A 147 -12.08 -3.96 -14.27
C LEU A 147 -11.49 -2.66 -13.73
N ILE A 148 -10.20 -2.42 -13.97
CA ILE A 148 -9.52 -1.26 -13.41
C ILE A 148 -10.00 0.03 -14.07
N GLN A 149 -10.45 0.07 -15.32
CA GLN A 149 -10.97 1.29 -15.93
C GLN A 149 -12.39 1.64 -15.45
N ASN A 150 -13.12 0.68 -14.88
CA ASN A 150 -14.41 0.94 -14.26
C ASN A 150 -14.21 1.42 -12.81
N ASP A 151 -14.66 2.64 -12.51
CA ASP A 151 -14.44 3.25 -11.19
C ASP A 151 -15.13 2.50 -10.05
N GLU A 152 -16.36 2.04 -10.23
CA GLU A 152 -17.10 1.29 -9.22
C GLU A 152 -16.43 -0.06 -8.93
N LEU A 153 -16.09 -0.82 -9.99
CA LEU A 153 -15.47 -2.13 -9.85
C LEU A 153 -14.07 -2.04 -9.23
N SER A 154 -13.30 -1.02 -9.58
CA SER A 154 -11.96 -0.81 -9.03
C SER A 154 -11.95 -0.54 -7.51
N LEU A 155 -13.06 -0.03 -6.98
CA LEU A 155 -13.23 0.32 -5.56
C LEU A 155 -13.99 -0.74 -4.76
N ARG A 156 -14.59 -1.73 -5.41
CA ARG A 156 -15.48 -2.72 -4.77
C ARG A 156 -14.82 -3.51 -3.63
N MET A 157 -13.52 -3.76 -3.74
CA MET A 157 -12.74 -4.47 -2.71
C MET A 157 -12.01 -3.53 -1.74
N ASN A 158 -12.23 -2.21 -1.83
CA ASN A 158 -11.58 -1.27 -0.95
C ASN A 158 -12.23 -1.26 0.44
N HIS A 159 -11.58 -1.88 1.41
CA HIS A 159 -11.89 -1.69 2.82
C HIS A 159 -11.18 -0.43 3.33
N ARG A 160 -11.94 0.60 3.75
CA ARG A 160 -11.37 1.90 4.15
C ARG A 160 -10.58 1.81 5.46
N PRO A 161 -11.11 1.24 6.57
CA PRO A 161 -10.28 1.03 7.75
C PRO A 161 -9.07 0.14 7.42
N TYR A 162 -7.91 0.52 7.94
CA TYR A 162 -6.64 -0.12 7.59
C TYR A 162 -5.82 -0.40 8.85
N SER A 163 -5.16 -1.56 8.88
CA SER A 163 -4.22 -1.95 9.92
C SER A 163 -3.02 -2.66 9.29
N VAL A 164 -1.80 -2.24 9.64
CA VAL A 164 -0.54 -2.83 9.14
C VAL A 164 -0.30 -4.23 9.73
N VAL A 165 -0.97 -4.58 10.82
CA VAL A 165 -0.91 -5.91 11.46
C VAL A 165 -2.23 -6.64 11.43
N SER A 166 -3.10 -6.31 10.47
CA SER A 166 -4.47 -6.82 10.38
C SER A 166 -4.59 -8.26 10.90
N TYR A 167 -5.10 -8.39 12.12
CA TYR A 167 -5.44 -9.67 12.72
C TYR A 167 -6.84 -9.97 12.21
N ALA A 168 -6.98 -10.99 11.36
CA ALA A 168 -8.24 -11.31 10.69
C ALA A 168 -9.41 -11.61 11.65
N TRP A 169 -9.15 -11.67 12.96
CA TRP A 169 -10.12 -11.94 14.01
C TRP A 169 -10.18 -10.84 15.11
N SER A 170 -9.54 -9.68 14.94
CA SER A 170 -9.75 -8.56 15.87
C SER A 170 -11.02 -7.82 15.46
N THR A 171 -12.04 -7.86 16.31
CA THR A 171 -13.25 -7.02 16.22
C THR A 171 -13.05 -5.73 16.99
#